data_AF-A0A316EFD6-F1
#
_entry.id   AF-A0A316EFD6-F1
#
_cell.length_a   1.000
_cell.length_b   1.000
_cell.length_c   1.000
_cell.angle_alpha   90.00
_cell.angle_beta   90.00
_cell.angle_gamma   90.00
#
_symmetry.space_group_name_H-M   'P 1'
#
loop_
_entity.id
_entity.type
_entity.pdbx_description
1 polymer ?
#
loop_
_entity_poly.entity_id
_entity_poly.type
_entity_poly.pdbx_seq_one_letter_code
_entity_poly.pdbx_strand_id
1 'polypeptide(L)'
;MKILDPNGLVDNLYKYVQTNIEIAKVEVQERIEDTIKKVAIIAILVLSGAMFFIFVLLTLALFLNHVLASNYLGFLIVTILLAIIIGIAFLVLKRFLPTAQQEDDILKDEEF
;
A
#
# COMPACT_ATOMS: atom_id res chain seq x y z
N MET A 1 18.73 29.37 -50.20
CA MET A 1 18.82 29.29 -48.73
C MET A 1 17.65 30.05 -48.13
N LYS A 2 16.57 29.36 -47.75
CA LYS A 2 15.37 29.94 -47.11
C LYS A 2 14.96 29.14 -45.85
N ILE A 3 15.90 28.37 -45.30
CA ILE A 3 15.70 27.48 -44.15
C ILE A 3 16.00 28.16 -42.81
N LEU A 4 16.48 29.41 -42.84
CA LEU A 4 16.78 30.23 -41.67
C LEU A 4 15.81 31.43 -41.60
N ASP A 5 14.55 31.22 -41.98
CA ASP A 5 13.50 32.18 -41.62
C ASP A 5 13.20 31.97 -40.13
N PRO A 6 13.43 32.97 -39.25
CA PRO A 6 13.23 32.83 -37.80
C PRO A 6 11.81 32.39 -37.44
N ASN A 7 10.83 32.75 -38.27
CA ASN A 7 9.43 32.34 -38.13
C ASN A 7 9.24 30.81 -38.34
N GLY A 8 10.01 30.19 -39.23
CA GLY A 8 9.94 28.74 -39.48
C GLY A 8 10.60 27.90 -38.38
N LEU A 9 11.65 28.43 -37.74
CA LEU A 9 12.29 27.78 -36.58
C LEU A 9 11.37 27.79 -35.36
N VAL A 10 10.69 28.93 -35.12
CA VAL A 10 9.72 29.06 -34.04
C VAL A 10 8.51 28.14 -34.25
N ASP A 11 8.00 28.00 -35.48
CA ASP A 11 6.90 27.08 -35.78
C ASP A 11 7.28 25.60 -35.56
N ASN A 12 8.50 25.20 -35.93
CA ASN A 12 8.97 23.84 -35.68
C ASN A 12 9.21 23.56 -34.18
N LEU A 13 9.75 24.53 -33.43
CA LEU A 13 9.89 24.45 -31.98
C LEU A 13 8.53 24.36 -31.29
N TYR A 14 7.56 25.14 -31.75
CA TYR A 14 6.20 25.11 -31.23
C TYR A 14 5.55 23.75 -31.45
N LYS A 15 5.66 23.19 -32.66
CA LYS A 15 5.21 21.82 -32.96
C LYS A 15 5.90 20.78 -32.08
N TYR A 16 7.21 20.88 -31.90
CA TYR A 16 7.97 19.98 -31.03
C TYR A 16 7.50 20.05 -29.56
N VAL A 17 7.33 21.25 -29.02
CA VAL A 17 6.81 21.44 -27.65
C VAL A 17 5.40 20.87 -27.53
N GLN A 18 4.54 21.11 -28.51
CA GLN A 18 3.18 20.58 -28.52
C GLN A 18 3.16 19.05 -28.56
N THR A 19 4.02 18.43 -29.38
CA THR A 19 4.19 16.97 -29.40
C THR A 19 4.68 16.43 -28.06
N ASN A 20 5.64 17.09 -27.40
CA ASN A 20 6.11 16.64 -26.09
C ASN A 20 5.02 16.74 -25.01
N ILE A 21 4.17 17.76 -25.06
CA ILE A 21 3.01 17.89 -24.16
C ILE A 21 2.02 16.76 -24.41
N GLU A 22 1.78 16.43 -25.69
CA GLU A 22 0.90 15.34 -26.08
C GLU A 22 1.43 13.98 -25.60
N ILE A 23 2.74 13.72 -25.78
CA ILE A 23 3.41 12.52 -25.25
C ILE A 23 3.29 12.47 -23.72
N ALA A 24 3.59 13.58 -23.02
CA ALA A 24 3.52 13.64 -21.56
C ALA A 24 2.09 13.34 -21.05
N LYS A 25 1.06 13.84 -21.74
CA LYS A 25 -0.33 13.54 -21.39
C LYS A 25 -0.66 12.06 -21.57
N VAL A 26 -0.22 11.44 -22.67
CA VAL A 26 -0.42 10.01 -22.92
C VAL A 26 0.28 9.18 -21.85
N GLU A 27 1.53 9.52 -21.52
CA GLU A 27 2.30 8.79 -20.51
C GLU A 27 1.64 8.86 -19.12
N VAL A 28 1.10 10.02 -18.74
CA VAL A 28 0.34 10.17 -17.49
C VAL A 28 -0.92 9.29 -17.50
N GLN A 29 -1.64 9.24 -18.62
CA GLN A 29 -2.83 8.38 -18.75
C GLN A 29 -2.47 6.90 -18.62
N GLU A 30 -1.44 6.43 -19.32
CA GLU A 30 -0.97 5.05 -19.25
C GLU A 30 -0.56 4.67 -17.81
N ARG A 31 0.20 5.54 -17.13
CA ARG A 31 0.60 5.33 -15.73
C ARG A 31 -0.60 5.23 -14.79
N ILE A 32 -1.62 6.07 -14.99
CA ILE A 32 -2.86 6.02 -14.20
C ILE A 32 -3.62 4.73 -14.47
N GLU A 33 -3.80 4.36 -15.73
CA GLU A 33 -4.49 3.12 -16.10
C GLU A 33 -3.81 1.87 -15.52
N ASP A 34 -2.49 1.79 -15.63
CA ASP A 34 -1.72 0.67 -15.09
C ASP A 34 -1.78 0.60 -13.56
N THR A 35 -1.76 1.76 -12.91
CA THR A 35 -1.93 1.85 -11.45
C THR A 35 -3.32 1.36 -11.05
N ILE A 36 -4.38 1.83 -11.74
CA ILE A 36 -5.76 1.43 -11.46
C ILE A 36 -5.94 -0.08 -11.65
N LYS A 37 -5.43 -0.66 -12.75
CA LYS A 37 -5.51 -2.11 -13.02
C LYS A 37 -4.86 -2.92 -11.89
N LYS A 38 -3.65 -2.52 -11.46
CA LYS A 38 -2.93 -3.19 -10.36
C LYS A 38 -3.70 -3.08 -9.03
N VAL A 39 -4.17 -1.89 -8.70
CA VAL A 39 -4.94 -1.64 -7.47
C VAL A 39 -6.24 -2.46 -7.48
N ALA A 40 -6.94 -2.53 -8.60
CA ALA A 40 -8.17 -3.31 -8.71
C ALA A 40 -7.94 -4.80 -8.45
N ILE A 41 -6.90 -5.40 -9.04
CA ILE A 41 -6.55 -6.81 -8.81
C ILE A 41 -6.19 -7.05 -7.34
N ILE A 42 -5.35 -6.20 -6.76
CA ILE A 42 -4.95 -6.31 -5.35
C ILE A 42 -6.16 -6.15 -4.44
N ALA A 43 -7.05 -5.20 -4.72
CA ALA A 43 -8.26 -4.98 -3.92
C ALA A 43 -9.17 -6.22 -3.93
N ILE A 44 -9.39 -6.84 -5.10
CA ILE A 44 -10.19 -8.07 -5.21
C ILE A 44 -9.53 -9.22 -4.44
N LEU A 45 -8.21 -9.39 -4.57
CA LEU A 45 -7.47 -10.43 -3.85
C LEU A 45 -7.52 -10.23 -2.34
N VAL A 46 -7.30 -9.01 -1.86
CA VAL A 46 -7.37 -8.67 -0.43
C VAL A 46 -8.78 -8.88 0.10
N LEU A 47 -9.80 -8.44 -0.63
CA LEU A 47 -11.20 -8.62 -0.23
C LEU A 47 -11.58 -10.11 -0.17
N SER A 48 -11.25 -10.88 -1.21
CA SER A 48 -11.52 -12.31 -1.27
C SER A 48 -10.76 -13.07 -0.19
N GLY A 49 -9.49 -12.76 0.00
CA GLY A 49 -8.65 -13.34 1.06
C GLY A 49 -9.14 -13.01 2.45
N ALA A 50 -9.54 -11.75 2.71
CA ALA A 50 -10.12 -11.34 3.98
C ALA A 50 -11.42 -12.08 4.26
N MET A 51 -12.30 -12.20 3.27
CA MET A 51 -13.55 -12.94 3.41
C MET A 51 -13.29 -14.41 3.72
N PHE A 52 -12.40 -15.07 2.97
CA PHE A 52 -11.99 -16.44 3.23
C PHE A 52 -11.41 -16.61 4.64
N PHE A 53 -10.55 -15.70 5.08
CA PHE A 53 -9.94 -15.74 6.40
C PHE A 53 -10.98 -15.62 7.53
N ILE A 54 -11.96 -14.71 7.38
CA ILE A 54 -13.08 -14.59 8.32
C ILE A 54 -13.86 -15.90 8.41
N PHE A 55 -14.16 -16.54 7.26
CA PHE A 55 -14.83 -17.84 7.24
C PHE A 55 -14.03 -18.93 7.96
N VAL A 56 -12.70 -18.99 7.74
CA VAL A 56 -11.83 -19.94 8.45
C VAL A 56 -11.88 -19.73 9.96
N LEU A 57 -11.81 -18.49 10.43
CA LEU A 57 -11.92 -18.18 11.86
C LEU A 57 -13.29 -18.56 12.42
N LEU A 58 -14.36 -18.32 11.67
CA LEU A 58 -15.72 -18.67 12.07
C LEU A 58 -15.87 -20.19 12.16
N THR A 59 -15.40 -20.93 11.16
CA THR A 59 -15.38 -22.40 11.15
C THR A 59 -14.58 -22.94 12.34
N LEU A 60 -13.41 -22.36 12.62
CA LEU A 60 -12.59 -22.77 13.75
C LEU A 60 -13.30 -22.54 15.09
N ALA A 61 -13.92 -21.39 15.27
CA ALA A 61 -14.70 -21.07 16.47
C ALA A 61 -15.89 -22.01 16.66
N LEU A 62 -16.63 -22.29 15.58
CA LEU A 62 -17.77 -23.22 15.60
C LEU A 62 -17.33 -24.67 15.88
N PHE A 63 -16.22 -25.10 15.28
CA PHE A 63 -15.64 -26.40 15.57
C PHE A 63 -15.26 -26.53 17.04
N LEU A 64 -14.62 -25.49 17.61
CA LEU A 64 -14.23 -25.47 19.01
C LEU A 64 -15.44 -25.44 19.94
N ASN A 65 -16.50 -24.70 19.59
CA ASN A 65 -17.78 -24.71 20.30
C ASN A 65 -18.39 -26.12 20.36
N HIS A 66 -18.33 -26.86 19.24
CA HIS A 66 -18.84 -28.24 19.18
C HIS A 66 -18.04 -29.18 20.09
N VAL A 67 -16.70 -29.08 20.09
CA VAL A 67 -15.82 -29.91 20.93
C VAL A 67 -15.97 -29.59 22.41
N LEU A 68 -16.16 -28.31 22.77
CA LEU A 68 -16.34 -27.88 24.17
C LEU A 68 -17.79 -28.02 24.67
N ALA A 69 -18.72 -28.48 23.83
CA ALA A 69 -20.17 -28.53 24.14
C ALA A 69 -20.72 -27.20 24.67
N SER A 70 -20.19 -26.07 24.19
CA SER A 70 -20.55 -24.73 24.66
C SER A 70 -20.76 -23.79 23.48
N ASN A 71 -21.76 -22.91 23.59
CA ASN A 71 -22.19 -22.06 22.48
C ASN A 71 -21.27 -20.86 22.19
N TYR A 72 -20.40 -20.48 23.14
CA TYR A 72 -19.63 -19.23 23.06
C TYR A 72 -18.12 -19.37 23.35
N LEU A 73 -17.70 -20.45 24.01
CA LEU A 73 -16.30 -20.58 24.46
C LEU A 73 -15.30 -20.67 23.30
N GLY A 74 -15.70 -21.26 22.18
CA GLY A 74 -14.89 -21.32 20.96
C GLY A 74 -14.58 -19.95 20.38
N PHE A 75 -15.55 -19.01 20.41
CA PHE A 75 -15.30 -17.64 20.01
C PHE A 75 -14.32 -16.94 20.96
N LEU A 76 -14.50 -17.10 22.28
CA LEU A 76 -13.62 -16.51 23.29
C LEU A 76 -12.15 -16.94 23.09
N ILE A 77 -11.92 -18.24 22.88
CA ILE A 77 -10.59 -18.80 22.69
C ILE A 77 -9.95 -18.24 21.40
N VAL A 78 -10.69 -18.21 20.29
CA VAL A 78 -10.20 -17.68 19.02
C VAL A 78 -9.86 -16.19 19.14
N THR A 79 -10.67 -15.40 19.86
CA THR A 79 -10.39 -13.98 20.13
C THR A 79 -9.12 -13.78 20.96
N ILE A 80 -8.92 -14.57 22.02
CA ILE A 80 -7.70 -14.49 22.85
C ILE A 80 -6.46 -14.86 22.01
N LEU A 81 -6.56 -15.92 21.21
CA LEU A 81 -5.49 -16.36 20.33
C LEU A 81 -5.10 -15.26 19.33
N LEU A 82 -6.08 -14.63 18.67
CA LEU A 82 -5.85 -13.49 17.78
C LEU A 82 -5.21 -12.30 18.49
N ALA A 83 -5.66 -11.97 19.71
CA ALA A 83 -5.08 -10.88 20.50
C ALA A 83 -3.60 -11.13 20.83
N ILE A 84 -3.23 -12.37 21.14
CA ILE A 84 -1.84 -12.77 21.37
C ILE A 84 -1.01 -12.62 20.08
N ILE A 85 -1.51 -13.11 18.95
CA ILE A 85 -0.81 -12.98 17.66
C ILE A 85 -0.57 -11.51 17.32
N ILE A 86 -1.59 -10.66 17.46
CA ILE A 86 -1.47 -9.22 17.18
C ILE A 86 -0.50 -8.56 18.16
N GLY A 87 -0.56 -8.91 19.45
CA GLY A 87 0.37 -8.41 20.45
C GLY A 87 1.83 -8.77 20.14
N ILE A 88 2.09 -10.02 19.74
CA ILE A 88 3.44 -10.46 19.32
C ILE A 88 3.87 -9.72 18.06
N ALA A 89 2.99 -9.62 17.06
CA ALA A 89 3.28 -8.89 15.83
C ALA A 89 3.63 -7.42 16.10
N PHE A 90 2.92 -6.76 17.02
CA PHE A 90 3.20 -5.38 17.43
C PHE A 90 4.55 -5.24 18.14
N LEU A 91 4.91 -6.18 19.02
CA LEU A 91 6.21 -6.20 19.70
C LEU A 91 7.36 -6.42 18.71
N VAL A 92 7.19 -7.32 17.75
CA VAL A 92 8.17 -7.56 16.68
C VAL A 92 8.27 -6.33 15.78
N LEU A 93 7.16 -5.74 15.36
CA LEU A 93 7.17 -4.54 14.54
C LEU A 93 7.85 -3.36 15.24
N LYS A 94 7.61 -3.18 16.54
CA LYS A 94 8.31 -2.18 17.37
C LYS A 94 9.82 -2.43 17.45
N ARG A 95 10.25 -3.70 17.41
CA ARG A 95 11.68 -4.06 17.34
C ARG A 95 12.28 -3.78 15.95
N PHE A 96 11.48 -3.87 14.90
CA PHE A 96 11.92 -3.68 13.50
C PHE A 96 11.82 -2.24 13.00
N LEU A 97 11.13 -1.35 13.71
CA LEU A 97 11.20 0.09 13.48
C LEU A 97 12.36 0.65 14.33
N PRO A 98 13.57 0.85 13.77
CA PRO A 98 14.57 1.67 14.43
C PRO A 98 13.92 3.02 14.68
N THR A 99 13.69 3.32 15.95
CA THR A 99 13.11 4.57 16.37
C THR A 99 14.00 5.67 15.80
N ALA A 100 13.39 6.72 15.23
CA ALA A 100 14.02 7.98 14.91
C ALA A 100 14.51 8.71 16.19
N GLN A 101 15.23 7.99 17.05
CA GLN A 101 15.89 8.45 18.27
C GLN A 101 17.32 8.93 17.99
N GLN A 102 17.80 8.81 16.74
CA GLN A 102 19.12 9.34 16.35
C GLN A 102 19.11 10.84 16.04
N GLU A 103 17.95 11.48 15.86
CA GLU A 103 17.89 12.91 15.53
C GLU A 103 17.83 13.83 16.77
N ASP A 104 17.48 13.32 17.96
CA ASP A 104 17.44 14.13 19.20
C ASP A 104 18.75 14.13 19.99
N ASP A 105 19.67 13.17 19.75
CA ASP A 105 21.00 13.17 20.38
C ASP A 105 21.96 14.12 19.65
N ILE A 106 21.94 14.15 18.31
CA ILE A 106 22.90 14.96 17.52
C ILE A 106 22.71 16.47 17.72
N LEU A 107 21.49 16.91 18.06
CA LEU A 107 21.15 18.33 18.24
C LEU A 107 21.49 18.85 19.64
N LYS A 108 21.73 17.96 20.61
CA LYS A 108 22.25 18.32 21.94
C LYS A 108 23.76 18.45 21.96
N ASP A 109 24.44 17.79 21.03
CA ASP A 109 25.90 17.78 20.94
C ASP A 109 26.47 19.09 20.36
N GLU A 110 25.67 19.82 19.58
CA GLU A 110 26.07 21.12 18.98
C GLU A 110 25.76 22.35 19.86
N GLU A 111 25.07 22.19 20.99
CA GLU A 111 24.79 23.28 21.95
C GLU A 111 25.75 23.33 23.16
N PHE A 112 26.81 22.51 23.22
CA PHE A 112 27.82 22.54 24.29
C PHE A 112 29.19 23.07 23.85
#